data_AF-A0A1G2Y023-F1
#
_entry.id   AF-A0A1G2Y023-F1
#
_cell.length_a   1.000
_cell.length_b   1.000
_cell.length_c   1.000
_cell.angle_alpha   90.00
_cell.angle_beta   90.00
_cell.angle_gamma   90.00
#
_symmetry.space_group_name_H-M   'P 1'
#
loop_
_entity.id
_entity.type
_entity.pdbx_description
1 polymer ?
#
loop_
_entity_poly.entity_id
_entity_poly.type
_entity_poly.pdbx_seq_one_letter_code
_entity_poly.pdbx_strand_id
1 'polypeptide(L)'
;MANDKLDTIVLLLTQGITVERAVDYCVKRFSVNLEEAEKLVEQARRKITVAAEYVKEEQLGTAITRLNDLYSKSINDKDIKTALQAQRELNRLMGLYSDAPQDADADDGQAARRLELISNYILPLKLTDEKFPIEEHVRVAADYLRQNKIGGIFQK
;
A
#
# COMPACT_ATOMS: atom_id res chain seq x y z
N MET A 1 -2.73 36.95 17.46
CA MET A 1 -1.48 37.32 16.76
C MET A 1 -0.56 36.12 16.44
N ALA A 2 -0.52 35.04 17.24
CA ALA A 2 0.30 33.85 16.91
C ALA A 2 -0.21 33.05 15.68
N ASN A 3 -1.54 33.01 15.47
CA ASN A 3 -2.13 32.30 14.32
C ASN A 3 -1.76 32.95 12.97
N ASP A 4 -1.64 34.27 12.94
CA ASP A 4 -1.33 35.05 11.72
C ASP A 4 0.08 34.74 11.15
N LYS A 5 1.06 34.56 12.04
CA LYS A 5 2.42 34.13 11.65
C LYS A 5 2.39 32.72 11.04
N LEU A 6 1.67 31.80 11.68
CA LEU A 6 1.57 30.41 11.26
C LEU A 6 0.85 30.28 9.91
N ASP A 7 -0.25 31.00 9.73
CA ASP A 7 -1.05 30.98 8.49
C ASP A 7 -0.26 31.59 7.32
N THR A 8 0.56 32.62 7.58
CA THR A 8 1.52 33.17 6.59
C THR A 8 2.55 32.12 6.16
N ILE A 9 3.10 31.35 7.10
CA ILE A 9 4.09 30.30 6.79
C ILE A 9 3.43 29.16 6.01
N VAL A 10 2.21 28.76 6.39
CA VAL A 10 1.42 27.78 5.63
C VAL A 10 1.25 28.26 4.18
N LEU A 11 0.90 29.53 3.96
CA LEU A 11 0.77 30.11 2.63
C LEU A 11 2.10 30.07 1.83
N LEU A 12 3.22 30.40 2.46
CA LEU A 12 4.53 30.37 1.81
C LEU A 12 4.91 28.94 1.39
N LEU A 13 4.66 27.96 2.26
CA LEU A 13 4.94 26.55 1.97
C LEU A 13 4.03 25.99 0.87
N THR A 14 2.75 26.37 0.84
CA THR A 14 1.84 25.93 -0.24
C THR A 14 2.15 26.56 -1.59
N GLN A 15 2.81 27.73 -1.61
CA GLN A 15 3.32 28.38 -2.82
C GLN A 15 4.65 27.77 -3.35
N GLY A 16 5.18 26.74 -2.68
CA GLY A 16 6.38 26.01 -3.13
C GLY A 16 7.69 26.57 -2.60
N ILE A 17 7.67 27.41 -1.57
CA ILE A 17 8.90 27.86 -0.90
C ILE A 17 9.48 26.70 -0.08
N THR A 18 10.82 26.54 -0.13
CA THR A 18 11.52 25.50 0.62
C THR A 18 11.49 25.78 2.12
N VAL A 19 11.55 24.71 2.92
CA VAL A 19 11.54 24.77 4.39
C VAL A 19 12.63 25.69 4.93
N GLU A 20 13.85 25.60 4.39
CA GLU A 20 14.99 26.46 4.77
C GLU A 20 14.70 27.94 4.56
N ARG A 21 14.11 28.30 3.40
CA ARG A 21 13.73 29.67 3.09
C ARG A 21 12.58 30.17 3.95
N ALA A 22 11.67 29.29 4.35
CA ALA A 22 10.59 29.63 5.28
C ALA A 22 11.14 29.92 6.68
N VAL A 23 12.13 29.15 7.16
CA VAL A 23 12.83 29.41 8.44
C VAL A 23 13.57 30.75 8.38
N ASP A 24 14.35 31.00 7.31
CA ASP A 24 15.04 32.28 7.10
C ASP A 24 14.06 33.46 7.07
N TYR A 25 12.91 33.29 6.42
CA TYR A 25 11.86 34.29 6.39
C TYR A 25 11.32 34.57 7.79
N CYS A 26 11.13 33.55 8.63
CA CYS A 26 10.67 33.72 10.00
C CYS A 26 11.66 34.50 10.85
N VAL A 27 12.95 34.16 10.77
CA VAL A 27 14.01 34.87 11.52
C VAL A 27 14.08 36.34 11.09
N LYS A 28 14.05 36.61 9.78
CA LYS A 28 14.17 37.98 9.25
C LYS A 28 12.92 38.84 9.46
N ARG A 29 11.72 38.27 9.30
CA ARG A 29 10.46 39.03 9.28
C ARG A 29 9.77 39.08 10.63
N PHE A 30 9.84 38.01 11.41
CA PHE A 30 9.17 37.92 12.70
C PHE A 30 10.11 38.13 13.89
N SER A 31 11.41 38.31 13.64
CA SER A 31 12.45 38.54 14.65
C SER A 31 12.42 37.48 15.77
N VAL A 32 12.13 36.23 15.39
CA VAL A 32 12.12 35.07 16.29
C VAL A 32 13.45 34.35 16.23
N ASN A 33 13.78 33.63 17.29
CA ASN A 33 14.99 32.80 17.34
C ASN A 33 14.89 31.63 16.36
N LEU A 34 16.04 31.09 15.94
CA LEU A 34 16.10 29.98 14.99
C LEU A 34 15.26 28.77 15.44
N GLU A 35 15.36 28.40 16.72
CA GLU A 35 14.61 27.28 17.29
C GLU A 35 13.09 27.52 17.26
N GLU A 36 12.65 28.76 17.46
CA GLU A 36 11.23 29.12 17.39
C GLU A 36 10.73 29.14 15.94
N ALA A 37 11.55 29.61 15.00
CA ALA A 37 11.25 29.58 13.57
C ALA A 37 11.08 28.14 13.06
N GLU A 38 11.96 27.23 13.47
CA GLU A 38 11.86 25.80 13.12
C GLU A 38 10.57 25.18 13.66
N LYS A 39 10.22 25.44 14.93
CA LYS A 39 8.96 24.96 15.53
C LYS A 39 7.73 25.48 14.78
N LEU A 40 7.72 26.76 14.37
CA LEU A 40 6.61 27.33 13.61
C LEU A 40 6.46 26.70 12.22
N VAL A 41 7.57 26.47 11.53
CA VAL A 41 7.58 25.81 10.22
C VAL A 41 7.14 24.35 10.34
N GLU A 42 7.55 23.65 11.40
CA GLU A 42 7.09 22.29 11.66
C GLU A 42 5.57 22.23 11.93
N GLN A 43 5.05 23.16 12.72
CA GLN A 43 3.60 23.28 12.96
C GLN A 43 2.83 23.57 11.66
N ALA A 44 3.38 24.42 10.78
CA ALA A 44 2.78 24.71 9.48
C ALA A 44 2.73 23.45 8.60
N ARG A 45 3.82 22.67 8.56
CA ARG A 45 3.86 21.38 7.84
C ARG A 45 2.83 20.40 8.37
N ARG A 46 2.71 20.27 9.70
CA ARG A 46 1.69 19.40 10.32
C ARG A 46 0.28 19.84 9.92
N LYS A 47 -0.02 21.14 9.95
CA LYS A 47 -1.31 21.68 9.48
C LYS A 47 -1.58 21.31 8.01
N ILE A 48 -0.58 21.46 7.13
CA ILE A 48 -0.71 21.11 5.71
C ILE A 48 -0.97 19.61 5.55
N THR A 49 -0.23 18.75 6.25
CA THR A 49 -0.43 17.30 6.21
C THR A 49 -1.83 16.91 6.66
N VAL A 50 -2.29 17.42 7.80
CA VAL A 50 -3.64 17.13 8.32
C VAL A 50 -4.71 17.61 7.35
N ALA A 51 -4.55 18.81 6.77
CA ALA A 51 -5.49 19.30 5.76
C ALA A 51 -5.48 18.42 4.49
N ALA A 52 -4.30 17.98 4.05
CA ALA A 52 -4.16 17.10 2.89
C ALA A 52 -4.76 15.71 3.15
N GLU A 53 -4.59 15.15 4.35
CA GLU A 53 -5.19 13.89 4.78
C GLU A 53 -6.71 14.00 4.82
N TYR A 54 -7.25 15.05 5.42
CA TYR A 54 -8.69 15.31 5.44
C TYR A 54 -9.29 15.39 4.04
N VAL A 55 -8.66 16.17 3.15
CA VAL A 55 -9.09 16.26 1.75
C VAL A 55 -9.02 14.90 1.06
N LYS A 56 -7.98 14.09 1.32
CA LYS A 56 -7.86 12.75 0.76
C LYS A 56 -9.01 11.84 1.21
N GLU A 57 -9.36 11.86 2.49
CA GLU A 57 -10.48 11.05 3.03
C GLU A 57 -11.83 11.47 2.44
N GLU A 58 -12.08 12.79 2.32
CA GLU A 58 -13.30 13.31 1.70
C GLU A 58 -13.41 12.92 0.21
N GLN A 59 -12.30 13.04 -0.53
CA GLN A 59 -12.24 12.63 -1.94
C GLN A 59 -12.44 11.12 -2.08
N LEU A 60 -11.88 10.31 -1.17
CA LEU A 60 -12.09 8.86 -1.14
C LEU A 60 -13.55 8.51 -0.89
N GLY A 61 -14.19 9.12 0.10
CA GLY A 61 -15.63 8.93 0.37
C GLY A 61 -16.49 9.30 -0.83
N THR A 62 -16.20 10.44 -1.47
CA THR A 62 -16.89 10.90 -2.69
C THR A 62 -16.74 9.90 -3.84
N ALA A 63 -15.54 9.35 -4.05
CA ALA A 63 -15.28 8.35 -5.08
C ALA A 63 -16.06 7.05 -4.82
N ILE A 64 -16.09 6.58 -3.57
CA ILE A 64 -16.86 5.40 -3.15
C ILE A 64 -18.35 5.62 -3.44
N THR A 65 -18.92 6.76 -3.07
CA THR A 65 -20.34 7.06 -3.34
C THR A 65 -20.65 7.04 -4.83
N ARG A 66 -19.81 7.67 -5.67
CA ARG A 66 -20.00 7.69 -7.13
C ARG A 66 -19.92 6.30 -7.74
N LEU A 67 -18.98 5.47 -7.30
CA LEU A 67 -18.85 4.09 -7.79
C LEU A 67 -20.02 3.21 -7.35
N ASN A 68 -20.52 3.37 -6.12
CA ASN A 68 -21.72 2.66 -5.64
C ASN A 68 -22.97 3.04 -6.44
N ASP A 69 -23.14 4.32 -6.77
CA ASP A 69 -24.23 4.78 -7.64
C ASP A 69 -24.10 4.18 -9.05
N LEU A 70 -22.90 4.20 -9.64
CA LEU A 70 -22.63 3.59 -10.95
C LEU A 70 -22.91 2.08 -10.94
N TYR A 71 -22.46 1.36 -9.92
CA TYR A 71 -22.74 -0.06 -9.74
C TYR A 71 -24.24 -0.33 -9.70
N SER A 72 -24.98 0.42 -8.87
CA SER A 72 -26.42 0.23 -8.68
C SER A 72 -27.20 0.49 -9.97
N LYS A 73 -26.86 1.55 -10.71
CA LYS A 73 -27.44 1.85 -12.03
C LYS A 73 -27.14 0.76 -13.05
N SER A 74 -25.88 0.33 -13.13
CA SER A 74 -25.44 -0.70 -14.10
C SER A 74 -26.12 -2.05 -13.85
N ILE A 75 -26.33 -2.43 -12.58
CA ILE A 75 -27.11 -3.63 -12.22
C ILE A 75 -28.56 -3.51 -12.68
N ASN A 76 -29.20 -2.36 -12.44
CA ASN A 76 -30.58 -2.11 -12.86
C ASN A 76 -30.74 -2.17 -14.39
N ASP A 77 -29.76 -1.63 -15.11
CA ASP A 77 -29.72 -1.62 -16.57
C ASP A 77 -29.24 -2.96 -17.18
N LYS A 78 -28.91 -3.94 -16.33
CA LYS A 78 -28.34 -5.25 -16.71
C LYS A 78 -27.00 -5.14 -17.46
N ASP A 79 -26.29 -4.03 -17.32
CA ASP A 79 -24.90 -3.89 -17.77
C ASP A 79 -23.96 -4.52 -16.75
N ILE A 80 -23.88 -5.85 -16.80
CA ILE A 80 -23.06 -6.64 -15.88
C ILE A 80 -21.58 -6.32 -16.01
N LYS A 81 -21.11 -5.94 -17.20
CA LYS A 81 -19.69 -5.64 -17.43
C LYS A 81 -19.29 -4.39 -16.65
N THR A 82 -20.06 -3.31 -16.76
CA THR A 82 -19.81 -2.05 -16.05
C THR A 82 -20.01 -2.23 -14.54
N ALA A 83 -21.01 -3.01 -14.11
CA ALA A 83 -21.21 -3.33 -12.70
C ALA A 83 -19.99 -4.04 -12.09
N LEU A 84 -19.49 -5.10 -12.73
CA LEU A 84 -18.30 -5.82 -12.25
C LEU A 84 -17.05 -4.94 -12.22
N GLN A 85 -16.91 -4.02 -13.17
CA GLN A 85 -15.80 -3.07 -13.17
C GLN A 85 -15.90 -2.09 -11.99
N ALA A 86 -17.07 -1.50 -11.75
CA ALA A 86 -17.29 -0.62 -10.61
C ALA A 86 -17.06 -1.34 -9.27
N GLN A 87 -17.49 -2.60 -9.15
CA GLN A 87 -17.27 -3.43 -7.97
C GLN A 87 -15.77 -3.69 -7.70
N ARG A 88 -14.98 -3.95 -8.75
CA ARG A 88 -13.52 -4.15 -8.60
C ARG A 88 -12.82 -2.90 -8.09
N GLU A 89 -13.15 -1.74 -8.66
CA GLU A 89 -12.58 -0.45 -8.23
C GLU A 89 -13.01 -0.10 -6.79
N LEU A 90 -14.26 -0.37 -6.41
CA LEU A 90 -14.73 -0.23 -5.02
C LEU A 90 -13.93 -1.09 -4.05
N ASN A 91 -13.75 -2.37 -4.37
CA ASN A 91 -12.99 -3.29 -3.52
C ASN A 91 -11.52 -2.87 -3.41
N ARG A 92 -10.94 -2.32 -4.48
CA ARG A 92 -9.58 -1.76 -4.48
C ARG A 92 -9.48 -0.54 -3.57
N LEU A 93 -10.39 0.42 -3.68
CA LEU A 93 -10.40 1.63 -2.85
C LEU A 93 -10.62 1.32 -1.36
N MET A 94 -11.38 0.28 -1.05
CA MET A 94 -11.60 -0.18 0.32
C MET A 94 -10.47 -1.08 0.85
N GLY A 95 -9.46 -1.42 0.03
CA GLY A 95 -8.37 -2.31 0.43
C GLY A 95 -8.81 -3.74 0.73
N LEU A 96 -9.97 -4.18 0.21
CA LEU A 96 -10.51 -5.52 0.44
C LEU A 96 -9.77 -6.60 -0.34
N TYR A 97 -9.03 -6.20 -1.39
CA TYR A 97 -7.95 -6.99 -1.94
C TYR A 97 -6.65 -6.44 -1.34
N SER A 98 -6.13 -7.10 -0.31
CA SER A 98 -4.69 -7.01 -0.02
C SER A 98 -3.98 -7.40 -1.31
N ASP A 99 -3.18 -6.49 -1.87
CA ASP A 99 -2.45 -6.64 -3.13
C ASP A 99 -1.86 -8.05 -3.24
N ALA A 100 -2.60 -8.98 -3.86
CA ALA A 100 -1.95 -10.04 -4.60
C ALA A 100 -1.29 -9.28 -5.74
N PRO A 101 0.06 -9.29 -5.84
CA PRO A 101 0.75 -8.47 -6.81
C PRO A 101 0.17 -8.80 -8.20
N GLN A 102 -0.59 -7.87 -8.75
CA GLN A 102 -0.82 -7.82 -10.19
C GLN A 102 0.45 -7.27 -10.83
N ASP A 103 1.56 -7.99 -10.66
CA ASP A 103 2.75 -7.79 -11.46
C ASP A 103 2.45 -8.42 -12.81
N ALA A 104 1.91 -7.60 -13.70
CA ALA A 104 1.90 -7.85 -15.13
C ALA A 104 3.32 -7.76 -15.75
N ASP A 105 4.36 -7.58 -14.93
CA ASP A 105 5.77 -7.73 -15.26
C ASP A 105 6.44 -8.56 -14.16
N ALA A 106 6.22 -9.87 -14.18
CA ALA A 106 7.03 -10.77 -13.37
C ALA A 106 8.48 -10.69 -13.88
N ASP A 107 9.31 -9.96 -13.13
CA ASP A 107 10.76 -10.02 -13.16
C ASP A 107 11.20 -11.49 -13.14
N ASP A 108 11.51 -12.04 -14.32
CA ASP A 108 11.95 -13.43 -14.55
C ASP A 108 13.08 -13.82 -13.58
N GLY A 109 13.87 -12.84 -13.13
CA GLY A 109 14.95 -13.03 -12.17
C GLY A 109 14.49 -13.44 -10.77
N GLN A 110 13.34 -12.96 -10.29
CA GLN A 110 12.85 -13.31 -8.94
C GLN A 110 12.17 -14.68 -8.91
N ALA A 111 11.45 -15.05 -9.96
CA ALA A 111 10.89 -16.39 -10.10
C ALA A 111 12.00 -17.44 -10.18
N ALA A 112 13.04 -17.20 -10.98
CA ALA A 112 14.20 -18.08 -11.09
C ALA A 112 14.93 -18.25 -9.74
N ARG A 113 15.18 -17.16 -9.01
CA ARG A 113 15.82 -17.21 -7.68
C ARG A 113 14.99 -17.99 -6.66
N ARG A 114 13.66 -17.85 -6.69
CA ARG A 114 12.77 -18.61 -5.79
C ARG A 114 12.78 -20.09 -6.14
N LEU A 115 12.77 -20.44 -7.42
CA LEU A 115 12.85 -21.84 -7.87
C LEU A 115 14.18 -22.48 -7.47
N GLU A 116 15.29 -21.75 -7.58
CA GLU A 116 16.61 -22.23 -7.18
C GLU A 116 16.71 -22.47 -5.66
N LEU A 117 16.14 -21.59 -4.85
CA LEU A 117 16.05 -21.80 -3.40
C LEU A 117 15.21 -23.05 -3.08
N ILE A 118 14.05 -23.20 -3.73
CA ILE A 118 13.17 -24.34 -3.53
C ILE A 118 13.88 -25.65 -3.93
N SER A 119 14.58 -25.68 -5.07
CA SER A 119 15.32 -26.86 -5.51
C SER A 119 16.44 -27.24 -4.55
N ASN A 120 17.18 -26.26 -4.03
CA ASN A 120 18.27 -26.49 -3.08
C ASN A 120 17.78 -27.10 -1.76
N TYR A 121 16.55 -26.79 -1.33
CA TYR A 121 15.97 -27.37 -0.12
C TYR A 121 15.33 -28.74 -0.35
N ILE A 122 14.71 -28.97 -1.50
CA ILE A 122 13.87 -30.16 -1.71
C ILE A 122 14.64 -31.33 -2.34
N LEU A 123 15.59 -31.08 -3.26
CA LEU A 123 16.36 -32.14 -3.90
C LEU A 123 17.19 -32.98 -2.90
N PRO A 124 17.84 -32.40 -1.87
CA PRO A 124 18.55 -33.19 -0.87
C PRO A 124 17.65 -34.11 -0.02
N LEU A 125 16.35 -33.83 0.05
CA LEU A 125 15.40 -34.64 0.81
C LEU A 125 15.05 -35.97 0.13
N LYS A 126 15.47 -36.18 -1.14
CA LYS A 126 15.31 -37.42 -1.91
C LYS A 126 13.91 -38.05 -1.81
N LEU A 127 12.89 -37.19 -1.86
CA LEU A 127 11.49 -37.59 -1.69
C LEU A 127 10.90 -38.30 -2.92
N THR A 128 11.49 -38.10 -4.09
CA THR A 128 11.15 -38.78 -5.34
C THR A 128 12.41 -38.88 -6.23
N ASP A 129 12.33 -39.62 -7.33
CA ASP A 129 13.46 -39.85 -8.26
C ASP A 129 13.94 -38.52 -8.87
N GLU A 130 15.26 -38.33 -8.97
CA GLU A 130 15.92 -37.08 -9.39
C GLU A 130 15.64 -36.69 -10.85
N LYS A 131 15.00 -37.60 -11.61
CA LYS A 131 14.59 -37.39 -13.01
C LYS A 131 13.28 -36.62 -13.16
N PHE A 132 12.54 -36.41 -12.07
CA PHE A 132 11.26 -35.71 -12.13
C PHE A 132 11.44 -34.19 -12.06
N PRO A 133 10.51 -33.42 -12.66
CA PRO A 133 10.56 -31.96 -12.60
C PRO A 133 10.35 -31.46 -11.16
N ILE A 134 10.92 -30.30 -10.81
CA ILE A 134 10.97 -29.75 -9.43
C ILE A 134 9.56 -29.62 -8.84
N GLU A 135 8.57 -29.31 -9.66
CA GLU A 135 7.15 -29.22 -9.29
C GLU A 135 6.62 -30.52 -8.69
N GLU A 136 7.07 -31.67 -9.20
CA GLU A 136 6.68 -32.99 -8.69
C GLU A 136 7.35 -33.30 -7.35
N HIS A 137 8.61 -32.88 -7.17
CA HIS A 137 9.29 -32.97 -5.88
C HIS A 137 8.57 -32.11 -4.82
N VAL A 138 8.12 -30.91 -5.18
CA VAL A 138 7.34 -30.01 -4.30
C VAL A 138 5.98 -30.62 -3.96
N ARG A 139 5.30 -31.22 -4.94
CA ARG A 139 4.00 -31.89 -4.74
C ARG A 139 4.13 -33.03 -3.73
N VAL A 140 5.12 -33.91 -3.92
CA VAL A 140 5.38 -35.04 -3.01
C VAL A 140 5.77 -34.54 -1.62
N ALA A 141 6.59 -33.48 -1.51
CA ALA A 141 6.92 -32.87 -0.22
C ALA A 141 5.67 -32.30 0.49
N ALA A 142 4.78 -31.62 -0.23
CA ALA A 142 3.54 -31.09 0.31
C ALA A 142 2.56 -32.20 0.73
N ASP A 143 2.52 -33.31 0.00
CA ASP A 143 1.71 -34.48 0.33
C ASP A 143 2.28 -35.21 1.56
N TYR A 144 3.61 -35.30 1.69
CA TYR A 144 4.28 -35.85 2.87
C TYR A 144 4.01 -35.01 4.12
N LEU A 145 4.08 -33.67 4.00
CA LEU A 145 3.71 -32.75 5.10
C LEU A 145 2.24 -32.86 5.48
N ARG A 146 1.33 -33.06 4.51
CA ARG A 146 -0.09 -33.28 4.78
C ARG A 146 -0.33 -34.60 5.50
N GLN A 147 0.31 -35.68 5.09
CA GLN A 147 0.20 -36.98 5.74
C GLN A 147 0.79 -36.98 7.16
N ASN A 148 1.95 -36.34 7.37
CA ASN A 148 2.56 -36.23 8.71
C ASN A 148 1.85 -35.27 9.65
N LYS A 149 1.18 -34.22 9.15
CA LYS A 149 0.31 -33.37 9.99
C LYS A 149 -0.97 -34.07 10.44
N ILE A 150 -1.44 -35.07 9.70
CA ILE A 150 -2.57 -35.91 10.10
C ILE A 150 -2.13 -36.97 11.14
N GLY A 151 -0.87 -37.42 11.10
CA GLY A 151 -0.29 -38.34 12.08
C GLY A 151 0.02 -37.74 13.47
N GLY A 152 0.15 -36.43 13.59
CA GLY A 152 0.45 -35.74 14.86
C GLY A 152 -0.75 -35.50 15.80
N ILE A 153 -1.97 -35.87 15.40
CA ILE A 153 -3.20 -35.67 16.19
C ILE A 153 -3.63 -36.95 16.95
N PHE A 154 -2.99 -38.10 16.67
CA PHE A 154 -3.28 -39.37 17.36
C PHE A 154 -2.00 -40.06 17.85
N GLN A 155 -1.33 -39.48 18.85
CA GLN A 155 -0.61 -40.27 19.86
C GLN A 155 -0.92 -39.70 21.24
N LYS A 156 -1.82 -40.39 21.94
CA LYS A 156 -1.99 -40.35 23.39
C LYS A 156 -1.62 -41.73 23.91
#